data_AF-A0AAD5VTB0-F1
#
_entry.id   AF-A0AAD5VTB0-F1
#
_cell.length_a   1.000
_cell.length_b   1.000
_cell.length_c   1.000
_cell.angle_alpha   90.00
_cell.angle_beta   90.00
_cell.angle_gamma   90.00
#
_symmetry.space_group_name_H-M   'P 1'
#
loop_
_entity.id
_entity.type
_entity.pdbx_description
1 polymer ?
#
loop_
_entity_poly.entity_id
_entity_poly.type
_entity_poly.pdbx_seq_one_letter_code
_entity_poly.pdbx_strand_id
1 'polypeptide(L)'
;MEPIQKHARTAKSRAPEFYGFVAWASTSFLFVLYVLWALLPDRWIVALGVDWYPNREWAILIPAWSIIVLILTYISYWALALLGTPSFSDLSTVTDSFAQLPKLPSSSHTSNAYIASTNPSTIPQLYDIPIGMVNRVLYQRRTTMTTHTHTLQSNVL
;
A
#
# COMPACT_ATOMS: atom_id res chain seq x y z
N MET A 1 -19.48 -8.25 47.64
CA MET A 1 -20.05 -6.92 47.34
C MET A 1 -19.09 -6.23 46.40
N GLU A 2 -19.34 -6.35 45.10
CA GLU A 2 -18.52 -5.76 44.05
C GLU A 2 -18.99 -4.31 43.80
N PRO A 3 -18.10 -3.30 43.79
CA PRO A 3 -18.52 -1.92 43.59
C PRO A 3 -18.94 -1.69 42.13
N ILE A 4 -20.17 -1.21 41.95
CA ILE A 4 -20.76 -0.85 40.65
C ILE A 4 -19.93 0.29 40.04
N GLN A 5 -19.17 -0.03 39.00
CA GLN A 5 -18.45 0.93 38.15
C GLN A 5 -19.46 1.82 37.43
N LYS A 6 -19.67 3.04 37.93
CA LYS A 6 -20.47 4.06 37.24
C LYS A 6 -19.73 4.50 35.98
N HIS A 7 -20.17 3.98 34.84
CA HIS A 7 -19.68 4.42 33.54
C HIS A 7 -20.16 5.86 33.34
N ALA A 8 -19.27 6.83 33.57
CA ALA A 8 -19.51 8.22 33.25
C ALA A 8 -19.74 8.30 31.73
N ARG A 9 -21.00 8.54 31.32
CA ARG A 9 -21.31 8.85 29.93
C ARG A 9 -20.65 10.19 29.65
N THR A 10 -19.51 10.17 28.96
CA THR A 10 -18.87 11.37 28.42
C THR A 10 -19.92 12.13 27.62
N ALA A 11 -20.39 13.26 28.17
CA ALA A 11 -21.26 14.17 27.44
C ALA A 11 -20.45 14.66 26.24
N LYS A 12 -20.73 14.08 25.07
CA LYS A 12 -20.10 14.45 23.80
C LYS A 12 -20.42 15.92 23.58
N SER A 13 -19.43 16.77 23.83
CA SER A 13 -19.55 18.22 23.71
C SER A 13 -20.09 18.54 22.33
N ARG A 14 -21.18 19.31 22.27
CA ARG A 14 -21.78 19.84 21.03
C ARG A 14 -20.90 20.87 20.34
N ALA A 15 -19.71 21.17 20.87
CA ALA A 15 -18.83 22.17 20.27
C ALA A 15 -18.39 21.86 18.81
N PRO A 16 -18.04 20.61 18.41
CA PRO A 16 -17.55 20.34 17.05
C PRO A 16 -18.56 20.57 15.92
N GLU A 17 -19.85 20.36 16.18
CA GLU A 17 -20.92 20.52 15.17
C GLU A 17 -21.14 22.00 14.79
N PHE A 18 -21.01 22.92 15.76
CA PHE A 18 -21.12 24.35 15.49
C PHE A 18 -19.94 24.88 14.67
N TYR A 19 -18.71 24.45 14.98
CA TYR A 19 -17.54 24.87 14.20
C TYR A 19 -17.61 24.38 12.75
N GLY A 20 -18.07 23.14 12.53
CA GLY A 20 -18.27 22.61 11.18
C GLY A 20 -19.29 23.42 10.39
N PHE A 21 -20.42 23.80 11.00
CA PHE A 21 -21.43 24.64 10.36
C PHE A 21 -20.89 26.03 10.01
N VAL A 22 -20.20 26.70 10.94
CA VAL A 22 -19.64 28.04 10.70
C VAL A 22 -18.55 27.99 9.63
N ALA A 23 -17.68 26.99 9.66
CA ALA A 23 -16.66 26.79 8.63
C ALA A 23 -17.29 26.51 7.26
N TRP A 24 -18.33 25.67 7.20
CA TRP A 24 -19.05 25.38 5.95
C TRP A 24 -19.78 26.61 5.40
N ALA A 25 -20.50 27.36 6.25
CA ALA A 25 -21.22 28.55 5.84
C ALA A 25 -20.27 29.66 5.37
N SER A 26 -19.19 29.91 6.11
CA SER A 26 -18.17 30.91 5.74
C SER A 26 -17.43 30.53 4.46
N THR A 27 -17.01 29.27 4.31
CA THR A 27 -16.35 28.77 3.09
C THR A 27 -17.28 28.87 1.89
N SER A 28 -18.55 28.50 2.04
CA SER A 28 -19.54 28.58 0.97
C SER A 28 -19.81 30.02 0.55
N PHE A 29 -19.93 30.94 1.52
CA PHE A 29 -20.11 32.36 1.26
C PHE A 29 -18.92 32.97 0.51
N LEU A 30 -17.69 32.70 0.98
CA LEU A 30 -16.46 33.15 0.33
C LEU A 30 -16.32 32.55 -1.07
N PHE A 31 -16.70 31.29 -1.25
CA PHE A 31 -16.66 30.64 -2.55
C PHE A 31 -17.63 31.29 -3.55
N VAL A 32 -18.86 31.60 -3.12
CA VAL A 32 -19.82 32.33 -3.97
C VAL A 32 -19.28 33.71 -4.32
N LEU A 33 -18.72 34.45 -3.36
CA LEU A 33 -18.08 35.75 -3.64
C LEU A 33 -16.91 35.62 -4.62
N TYR A 34 -16.09 34.58 -4.48
CA TYR A 34 -14.98 34.30 -5.39
C TYR A 34 -15.48 34.02 -6.82
N VAL A 35 -16.50 33.17 -6.98
CA VAL A 35 -17.09 32.87 -8.30
C VAL A 35 -17.75 34.10 -8.91
N LEU A 36 -18.47 34.88 -8.11
CA LEU A 36 -19.06 36.15 -8.56
C LEU A 36 -17.97 37.11 -9.02
N TRP A 37 -16.90 37.29 -8.25
CA TRP A 37 -15.75 38.12 -8.64
C TRP A 37 -15.07 37.63 -9.93
N ALA A 38 -14.91 36.31 -10.09
CA ALA A 38 -14.31 35.72 -11.29
C ALA A 38 -15.15 35.92 -12.56
N LEU A 39 -16.49 35.87 -12.45
CA LEU A 39 -17.41 35.90 -13.59
C LEU A 39 -18.05 37.27 -13.88
N LEU A 40 -18.17 38.18 -12.90
CA LEU A 40 -18.81 39.49 -13.11
C LEU A 40 -17.95 40.41 -13.98
N PRO A 41 -18.54 41.15 -14.95
CA PRO A 41 -17.84 42.16 -15.71
C PRO A 41 -17.44 43.38 -14.85
N ASP A 42 -16.33 44.04 -15.20
CA ASP A 42 -15.69 45.15 -14.45
C ASP A 42 -16.65 46.26 -14.03
N ARG A 43 -17.60 46.60 -14.91
CA ARG A 43 -18.60 47.64 -14.67
C ARG A 43 -19.39 47.45 -13.38
N TRP A 44 -19.65 46.21 -12.97
CA TRP A 44 -20.39 45.91 -11.74
C TRP A 44 -19.51 45.99 -10.50
N ILE A 45 -18.23 45.62 -10.62
CA ILE A 45 -17.26 45.65 -9.52
C ILE A 45 -16.88 47.10 -9.18
N VAL A 46 -16.67 47.92 -10.21
CA VAL A 46 -16.42 49.36 -10.04
C VAL A 46 -17.67 50.07 -9.50
N ALA A 47 -18.88 49.68 -9.93
CA ALA A 47 -20.13 50.20 -9.35
C ALA A 47 -20.34 49.82 -7.87
N LEU A 48 -19.75 48.71 -7.42
CA LEU A 48 -19.69 48.31 -6.01
C LEU A 48 -18.67 49.12 -5.19
N GLY A 49 -17.93 50.05 -5.82
CA GLY A 49 -16.94 50.91 -5.16
C GLY A 49 -15.57 50.26 -4.96
N VAL A 50 -15.26 49.17 -5.68
CA VAL A 50 -13.96 48.50 -5.61
C VAL A 50 -13.10 48.97 -6.77
N ASP A 51 -12.31 50.02 -6.54
CA ASP A 51 -11.41 50.61 -7.55
C ASP A 51 -10.11 49.81 -7.74
N TRP A 52 -9.72 48.99 -6.75
CA TRP A 52 -8.52 48.16 -6.83
C TRP A 52 -8.83 46.71 -6.44
N TYR A 53 -8.59 45.79 -7.37
CA TYR A 53 -8.66 44.35 -7.14
C TYR A 53 -7.54 43.64 -7.93
N PRO A 54 -7.03 42.48 -7.46
CA PRO A 54 -5.94 41.76 -8.14
C PRO A 54 -6.34 41.30 -9.55
N ASN A 55 -5.38 41.12 -10.46
CA ASN A 55 -5.67 40.75 -11.85
C ASN A 55 -6.62 39.53 -11.96
N ARG A 56 -7.55 39.55 -12.92
CA ARG A 56 -8.55 38.47 -13.12
C ARG A 56 -7.91 37.10 -13.39
N GLU A 57 -6.68 37.08 -13.89
CA GLU A 57 -5.89 35.86 -14.10
C GLU A 57 -5.72 35.03 -12.82
N TRP A 58 -5.78 35.65 -11.64
CA TRP A 58 -5.74 34.93 -10.36
C TRP A 58 -6.95 33.98 -10.19
N ALA A 59 -8.08 34.28 -10.83
CA ALA A 59 -9.24 33.39 -10.82
C ALA A 59 -8.96 32.05 -11.51
N ILE A 60 -8.08 32.01 -12.52
CA ILE A 60 -7.68 30.75 -13.17
C ILE A 60 -6.41 30.16 -12.55
N LEU A 61 -5.49 31.01 -12.07
CA LEU A 61 -4.24 30.56 -11.43
C LEU A 61 -4.51 29.76 -10.17
N ILE A 62 -5.40 30.22 -9.27
CA ILE A 62 -5.70 29.55 -8.00
C ILE A 62 -6.14 28.08 -8.20
N PRO A 63 -7.18 27.77 -9.01
CA PRO A 63 -7.59 26.39 -9.22
C PRO A 63 -6.52 25.56 -9.97
N ALA A 64 -5.81 26.16 -10.94
CA ALA A 64 -4.75 25.47 -11.66
C ALA A 64 -3.59 25.07 -10.73
N TRP A 65 -3.12 25.98 -9.88
CA TRP A 65 -2.07 25.71 -8.90
C TRP A 65 -2.53 24.70 -7.85
N SER A 66 -3.79 24.76 -7.41
CA SER A 66 -4.34 23.77 -6.47
C SER A 66 -4.23 22.35 -7.01
N ILE A 67 -4.55 22.13 -8.29
CA ILE A 67 -4.44 20.81 -8.92
C ILE A 67 -2.97 20.36 -8.98
N ILE A 68 -2.06 21.26 -9.35
CA ILE A 68 -0.62 20.96 -9.40
C ILE A 68 -0.10 20.57 -8.00
N VAL A 69 -0.48 21.29 -6.95
CA VAL A 69 -0.09 20.98 -5.56
C VAL A 69 -0.64 19.62 -5.11
N LEU A 70 -1.88 19.28 -5.48
CA LEU A 70 -2.45 17.96 -5.17
C LEU A 70 -1.68 16.82 -5.84
N ILE A 71 -1.40 16.96 -7.13
CA ILE A 71 -0.62 15.98 -7.90
C ILE A 71 0.79 15.86 -7.31
N LEU A 72 1.45 16.99 -7.04
CA LEU A 72 2.78 17.02 -6.43
C LEU A 72 2.79 16.31 -5.08
N THR A 73 1.80 16.58 -4.22
CA THR A 73 1.68 15.94 -2.90
C THR A 73 1.58 14.43 -3.03
N TYR A 74 0.78 13.93 -3.99
CA TYR A 74 0.64 12.50 -4.23
C TYR A 74 1.93 11.87 -4.76
N ILE A 75 2.58 12.50 -5.74
CA ILE A 75 3.87 12.04 -6.27
C ILE A 75 4.92 12.02 -5.17
N SER A 76 4.99 13.06 -4.34
CA SER A 76 5.91 13.13 -3.19
C SER A 76 5.62 12.04 -2.17
N TYR A 77 4.35 11.78 -1.87
CA TYR A 77 3.96 10.67 -0.98
C TYR A 77 4.43 9.32 -1.53
N TRP A 78 4.23 9.06 -2.83
CA TRP A 78 4.73 7.86 -3.49
C TRP A 78 6.26 7.77 -3.47
N ALA A 79 6.96 8.87 -3.74
CA ALA A 79 8.41 8.92 -3.68
C ALA A 79 8.92 8.61 -2.27
N LEU A 80 8.27 9.16 -1.24
CA LEU A 80 8.59 8.88 0.16
C LEU A 80 8.30 7.42 0.54
N ALA A 81 7.18 6.85 0.06
CA ALA A 81 6.85 5.44 0.29
C ALA A 81 7.90 4.51 -0.36
N LEU A 82 8.35 4.84 -1.57
CA LEU A 82 9.41 4.10 -2.25
C LEU A 82 10.76 4.23 -1.53
N LEU A 83 11.10 5.42 -1.04
CA LEU A 83 12.30 5.64 -0.20
C LEU A 83 12.23 4.87 1.13
N GLY A 84 11.03 4.65 1.66
CA GLY A 84 10.81 3.86 2.89
C GLY A 84 10.78 2.34 2.67
N THR A 85 10.84 1.86 1.43
CA THR A 85 10.82 0.42 1.12
C THR A 85 12.25 -0.15 1.13
N PRO A 86 12.50 -1.31 1.78
CA PRO A 86 13.80 -1.99 1.70
C PRO A 86 14.12 -2.38 0.24
N SER A 87 15.41 -2.66 -0.02
CA SER A 87 15.87 -3.07 -1.35
C SER A 87 15.03 -4.23 -1.90
N PHE A 88 14.71 -4.23 -3.20
CA PHE A 88 13.96 -5.32 -3.85
C PHE A 88 14.64 -6.70 -3.71
N SER A 89 15.95 -6.71 -3.43
CA SER A 89 16.72 -7.94 -3.19
C SER A 89 16.65 -8.42 -1.74
N ASP A 90 16.06 -7.65 -0.83
CA ASP A 90 15.90 -8.02 0.57
C ASP A 90 14.59 -8.78 0.77
N LEU A 91 14.70 -9.98 1.36
CA LEU A 91 13.58 -10.86 1.64
C LEU A 91 12.64 -10.24 2.68
N SER A 92 13.11 -9.29 3.48
CA SER A 92 12.28 -8.50 4.41
C SER A 92 11.16 -7.70 3.72
N THR A 93 11.19 -7.55 2.38
CA THR A 93 10.11 -6.94 1.61
C THR A 93 8.86 -7.84 1.56
N VAL A 94 9.06 -9.16 1.59
CA VAL A 94 7.98 -10.17 1.49
C VAL A 94 7.72 -10.85 2.82
N THR A 95 8.72 -10.89 3.70
CA THR A 95 8.70 -11.55 5.00
C THR A 95 8.59 -10.55 6.14
N ASP A 96 7.70 -10.81 7.09
CA ASP A 96 7.55 -10.04 8.31
C ASP A 96 8.45 -10.57 9.45
N SER A 97 8.43 -9.93 10.62
CA SER A 97 9.23 -10.39 11.76
C SER A 97 8.81 -11.74 12.34
N PHE A 98 7.65 -12.28 11.95
CA PHE A 98 7.13 -13.55 12.43
C PHE A 98 7.39 -14.72 11.48
N ALA A 99 7.89 -14.46 10.25
CA ALA A 99 8.22 -15.53 9.32
C ALA A 99 9.32 -16.44 9.89
N GLN A 100 9.03 -17.73 9.92
CA GLN A 100 9.94 -18.75 10.43
C GLN A 100 10.74 -19.32 9.27
N LEU A 101 11.78 -18.58 8.87
CA LEU A 101 12.69 -19.02 7.81
C LEU A 101 13.93 -19.71 8.41
N PRO A 102 14.39 -20.81 7.81
CA PRO A 102 15.64 -21.42 8.24
C PRO A 102 16.81 -20.49 7.92
N LYS A 103 17.73 -20.36 8.89
CA LYS A 103 18.93 -19.54 8.72
C LYS A 103 19.75 -20.09 7.56
N LEU A 104 20.10 -19.21 6.62
CA LEU A 104 20.96 -19.56 5.50
C LEU A 104 22.31 -20.07 6.05
N PRO A 105 22.85 -21.18 5.54
CA PRO A 105 24.12 -21.72 6.03
C PRO A 105 25.24 -20.68 5.83
N SER A 106 25.67 -20.03 6.91
CA SER A 106 26.75 -19.02 6.89
C SER A 106 28.14 -19.63 6.66
N SER A 107 28.22 -20.96 6.64
CA SER A 107 29.43 -21.75 6.48
C SER A 107 29.15 -22.95 5.57
N SER A 108 30.10 -23.29 4.70
CA SER A 108 30.03 -24.37 3.71
C SER A 108 29.77 -25.78 4.28
N HIS A 109 29.69 -25.93 5.60
CA HIS A 109 29.49 -27.20 6.32
C HIS A 109 28.08 -27.38 6.90
N THR A 110 27.17 -26.40 6.77
CA THR A 110 25.82 -26.52 7.33
C THR A 110 24.84 -26.99 6.25
N SER A 111 24.31 -28.20 6.40
CA SER A 111 23.28 -28.75 5.52
C SER A 111 22.00 -27.91 5.59
N ASN A 112 21.33 -27.73 4.45
CA ASN A 112 20.05 -27.03 4.37
C ASN A 112 19.04 -27.61 5.38
N ALA A 113 18.41 -26.76 6.20
CA ALA A 113 17.46 -27.20 7.23
C ALA A 113 16.31 -28.04 6.66
N TYR A 114 15.85 -27.70 5.44
CA TYR A 114 14.83 -28.46 4.70
C TYR A 114 15.27 -29.88 4.28
N ILE A 115 16.57 -30.14 4.16
CA ILE A 115 17.11 -31.47 3.85
C ILE A 115 17.36 -32.22 5.15
N ALA A 116 17.85 -31.53 6.19
CA ALA A 116 18.01 -32.12 7.52
C ALA A 116 16.69 -32.66 8.08
N SER A 117 15.56 -32.01 7.78
CA SER A 117 14.20 -32.44 8.15
C SER A 117 13.68 -33.65 7.39
N THR A 118 14.32 -34.08 6.30
CA THR A 118 13.89 -35.30 5.58
C THR A 118 14.36 -36.59 6.25
N ASN A 119 15.22 -36.52 7.26
CA ASN A 119 15.68 -37.69 7.99
C ASN A 119 14.58 -38.21 8.92
N PRO A 120 14.22 -39.51 8.85
CA PRO A 120 13.12 -40.08 9.62
C PRO A 120 13.38 -40.12 11.13
N SER A 121 14.63 -39.97 11.55
CA SER A 121 15.06 -39.96 12.95
C SER A 121 15.15 -38.55 13.56
N THR A 122 14.79 -37.50 12.81
CA THR A 122 14.91 -36.12 13.24
C THR A 122 13.53 -35.47 13.31
N ILE A 123 13.20 -34.86 14.45
CA ILE A 123 11.97 -34.06 14.58
C ILE A 123 12.23 -32.70 13.92
N PRO A 124 11.53 -32.34 12.83
CA PRO A 124 11.75 -31.08 12.15
C PRO A 124 11.23 -29.91 13.00
N GLN A 125 11.97 -28.81 12.99
CA GLN A 125 11.50 -27.56 13.58
C GLN A 125 10.43 -26.93 12.66
N LEU A 126 9.54 -26.12 13.24
CA LEU A 126 8.50 -25.42 12.49
C LEU A 126 9.14 -24.33 11.63
N TYR A 127 8.96 -24.43 10.32
CA TYR A 127 9.44 -23.45 9.34
C TYR A 127 8.37 -23.21 8.28
N ASP A 128 8.31 -21.98 7.76
CA ASP A 128 7.42 -21.61 6.68
C ASP A 128 8.01 -22.07 5.35
N ILE A 129 7.35 -23.05 4.71
CA ILE A 129 7.79 -23.62 3.44
C ILE A 129 7.11 -22.85 2.30
N PRO A 130 7.86 -22.30 1.32
CA PRO A 130 7.26 -21.59 0.21
C PRO A 130 6.37 -22.52 -0.61
N ILE A 131 5.18 -22.04 -0.99
CA ILE A 131 4.18 -22.82 -1.72
C ILE A 131 4.71 -23.44 -3.02
N GLY A 132 5.65 -22.77 -3.70
CA GLY A 132 6.31 -23.31 -4.89
C GLY A 132 7.12 -24.58 -4.61
N MET A 133 7.76 -24.67 -3.44
CA MET A 133 8.50 -25.87 -3.02
C MET A 133 7.55 -27.01 -2.66
N VAL A 134 6.47 -26.71 -1.94
CA VAL A 134 5.43 -27.69 -1.62
C VAL A 134 4.80 -28.25 -2.89
N ASN A 135 4.40 -27.38 -3.81
CA ASN A 135 3.80 -27.78 -5.08
C ASN A 135 4.76 -28.65 -5.90
N ARG A 136 6.05 -28.28 -5.93
CA ARG A 136 7.07 -29.08 -6.61
C ARG A 136 7.23 -30.44 -5.95
N VAL A 137 7.33 -30.55 -4.64
CA VAL A 137 7.51 -31.84 -3.96
C VAL A 137 6.28 -32.74 -4.10
N LEU A 138 5.07 -32.20 -3.92
CA LEU A 138 3.84 -32.98 -3.94
C LEU A 138 3.38 -33.34 -5.37
N TYR A 139 3.56 -32.44 -6.33
CA TYR A 139 3.01 -32.60 -7.68
C TYR A 139 4.05 -32.85 -8.77
N GLN A 140 5.36 -32.94 -8.46
CA GLN A 140 6.36 -33.35 -9.44
C GLN A 140 6.24 -34.85 -9.70
N ARG A 141 5.22 -35.19 -10.50
CA ARG A 141 5.06 -36.50 -11.12
C ARG A 141 6.30 -36.73 -11.98
N ARG A 142 7.11 -37.70 -11.59
CA ARG A 142 8.24 -38.19 -12.38
C ARG A 142 7.66 -38.60 -13.73
N THR A 143 7.88 -37.80 -14.77
CA THR A 143 7.65 -38.25 -16.15
C THR A 143 8.64 -39.38 -16.36
N THR A 144 8.21 -40.61 -16.13
CA THR A 144 8.94 -41.80 -16.52
C THR A 144 9.13 -41.70 -18.03
N MET A 145 10.34 -41.31 -18.42
CA MET A 145 10.79 -41.35 -19.80
C MET A 145 10.78 -42.84 -20.17
N THR A 146 9.74 -43.27 -20.88
CA THR A 146 9.65 -44.62 -21.41
C THR A 146 10.72 -44.74 -22.50
N THR A 147 11.93 -45.13 -22.13
CA THR A 147 12.95 -45.55 -23.08
C THR A 147 12.46 -46.84 -23.71
N HIS A 148 11.79 -46.72 -24.87
CA HIS A 148 11.54 -47.86 -25.74
C HIS A 148 12.89 -48.35 -26.28
N THR A 149 13.50 -49.30 -25.56
CA THR A 149 14.59 -50.12 -26.08
C THR A 149 14.04 -50.97 -27.22
N HIS A 150 14.27 -50.54 -28.45
CA HIS A 150 14.00 -51.33 -29.64
C HIS A 150 15.12 -52.40 -29.74
N THR A 151 14.89 -53.55 -29.12
CA THR A 151 15.75 -54.74 -29.24
C THR A 151 15.70 -55.26 -30.67
N LEU A 152 16.87 -55.35 -31.30
CA LEU A 152 17.09 -56.06 -32.56
C LEU A 152 16.71 -57.53 -32.37
N GLN A 153 15.80 -58.03 -33.22
CA GLN A 153 15.61 -59.46 -33.39
C GLN A 153 16.07 -59.86 -34.79
N SER A 154 17.22 -60.51 -34.82
CA SER A 154 17.74 -61.34 -35.89
C SER A 154 16.86 -62.60 -36.07
N ASN A 155 16.45 -62.88 -37.31
CA ASN A 155 16.05 -64.18 -37.84
C ASN A 155 16.42 -64.13 -39.33
N VAL A 156 17.51 -64.76 -39.80
CA VAL A 156 17.55 -66.16 -40.27
C VAL A 156 16.39 -66.48 -41.23
N LEU A 157 16.62 -66.21 -42.51
CA LEU A 157 16.77 -67.22 -43.58
C LEU A 157 17.79 -66.70 -44.60
#